data_AF-A0A8X6YVW3-F1
#
_entry.id   AF-A0A8X6YVW3-F1
#
_cell.length_a   1.000
_cell.length_b   1.000
_cell.length_c   1.000
_cell.angle_alpha   90.00
_cell.angle_beta   90.00
_cell.angle_gamma   90.00
#
_symmetry.space_group_name_H-M   'P 1'
#
loop_
_entity.id
_entity.type
_entity.pdbx_description
1 polymer ?
#
loop_
_entity_poly.entity_id
_entity_poly.type
_entity_poly.pdbx_seq_one_letter_code
_entity_poly.pdbx_strand_id
1 'polypeptide(L)'
;MWKYFTEFNTKNYIDVIDKLIHSYNHSYHRSIKIEPVSISRHNRKQVLKNLYGDLRNKKPEAPRFKIGDVVRINKQKLHFKKGNEQNWRRELFTVYEIVQRIPIVYRLKDLQGEEIKGTYYEAELQKVVDSGFYPVENVIKQRKRRGITEYYVKFLGYPENLMIGRLIFKKYK
;
A
#
# COMPACT_ATOMS: atom_id res chain seq x y z
N MET A 1 10.38 17.41 -24.53
CA MET A 1 9.49 16.35 -25.04
C MET A 1 8.20 16.88 -25.63
N TRP A 2 7.26 17.44 -24.84
CA TRP A 2 5.95 17.88 -25.38
C TRP A 2 6.06 18.91 -26.52
N LYS A 3 7.01 19.84 -26.43
CA LYS A 3 7.32 20.79 -27.51
C LYS A 3 7.61 20.09 -28.86
N TYR A 4 8.42 19.04 -28.84
CA TYR A 4 8.76 18.26 -30.04
C TYR A 4 7.53 17.56 -30.63
N PHE A 5 6.68 16.97 -29.78
CA PHE A 5 5.44 16.33 -30.25
C PHE A 5 4.49 17.32 -30.92
N THR A 6 4.34 18.52 -30.36
CA THR A 6 3.50 19.56 -30.94
C THR A 6 4.07 20.10 -32.25
N GLU A 7 5.39 20.35 -32.29
CA GLU A 7 6.05 20.97 -33.44
C GLU A 7 6.10 20.05 -34.66
N PHE A 8 6.43 18.77 -34.46
CA PHE A 8 6.58 17.79 -35.55
C PHE A 8 5.32 16.95 -35.76
N ASN A 9 4.23 17.25 -35.06
CA ASN A 9 2.95 16.52 -35.07
C ASN A 9 3.14 14.99 -35.05
N THR A 10 4.00 14.51 -34.16
CA THR A 10 4.37 13.10 -34.06
C THR A 10 4.43 12.65 -32.61
N LYS A 11 4.18 11.36 -32.39
CA LYS A 11 4.44 10.68 -31.11
C LYS A 11 5.66 9.77 -31.20
N ASN A 12 6.28 9.62 -32.38
CA ASN A 12 7.51 8.87 -32.51
C ASN A 12 8.68 9.75 -32.05
N TYR A 13 9.30 9.37 -30.93
CA TYR A 13 10.46 10.06 -30.36
C TYR A 13 11.71 9.19 -30.33
N ILE A 14 11.65 7.96 -30.85
CA ILE A 14 12.75 6.99 -30.75
C ILE A 14 14.01 7.60 -31.40
N ASP A 15 13.87 8.22 -32.56
CA ASP A 15 14.98 8.79 -33.33
C ASP A 15 15.59 10.06 -32.69
N VAL A 16 14.92 10.65 -31.70
CA VAL A 16 15.37 11.87 -31.01
C VAL A 16 15.59 11.67 -29.52
N ILE A 17 15.48 10.44 -29.02
CA ILE A 17 15.55 10.14 -27.58
C ILE A 17 16.88 10.60 -26.98
N ASP A 18 17.98 10.40 -27.70
CA ASP A 18 19.32 10.80 -27.25
C ASP A 18 19.44 12.32 -27.12
N LYS A 19 18.91 13.07 -28.10
CA LYS A 19 18.89 14.53 -28.07
C LYS A 19 18.04 15.05 -26.90
N LEU A 20 16.93 14.39 -26.61
CA LEU A 20 16.05 14.74 -25.49
C LEU A 20 16.71 14.46 -24.13
N ILE A 21 17.36 13.31 -23.98
CA ILE A 21 18.11 12.95 -22.76
C ILE A 21 19.26 13.94 -22.55
N HIS A 22 20.02 14.24 -23.60
CA HIS A 22 21.09 15.22 -23.54
C HIS A 22 20.56 16.59 -23.09
N SER A 23 19.53 17.12 -23.76
CA SER A 23 18.90 18.38 -23.38
C SER A 23 18.40 18.37 -21.93
N TYR A 24 17.77 17.29 -21.46
CA TYR A 24 17.30 17.18 -20.09
C TYR A 24 18.45 17.18 -19.06
N ASN A 25 19.51 16.41 -19.32
CA ASN A 25 20.63 16.28 -18.39
C ASN A 25 21.51 17.52 -18.32
N HIS A 26 21.54 18.33 -19.39
CA HIS A 26 22.29 19.59 -19.47
C HIS A 26 21.41 20.84 -19.24
N SER A 27 20.14 20.69 -18.89
CA SER A 27 19.29 21.82 -18.54
C SER A 27 19.28 22.08 -17.04
N TYR A 28 19.31 23.35 -16.65
CA TYR A 28 19.20 23.73 -15.25
C TYR A 28 17.83 23.32 -14.69
N HIS A 29 17.86 22.50 -13.63
CA HIS A 29 16.65 21.93 -13.07
C HIS A 29 16.30 22.61 -11.74
N ARG A 30 15.23 23.42 -11.73
CA ARG A 30 14.88 24.36 -10.65
C ARG A 30 14.83 23.73 -9.25
N SER A 31 14.30 22.51 -9.12
CA SER A 31 14.16 21.82 -7.83
C SER A 31 15.50 21.42 -7.21
N ILE A 32 16.44 20.92 -8.01
CA ILE A 32 17.78 20.52 -7.55
C ILE A 32 18.79 21.68 -7.61
N LYS A 33 18.46 22.76 -8.30
CA LYS A 33 19.29 23.96 -8.53
C LYS A 33 20.63 23.68 -9.21
N ILE A 34 20.67 22.66 -10.06
CA ILE A 34 21.84 22.31 -10.88
C ILE A 34 21.36 21.50 -12.10
N GLU A 35 22.22 21.38 -13.11
CA GLU A 35 22.06 20.42 -14.19
C GLU A 35 22.28 18.98 -13.67
N PRO A 36 21.43 18.02 -14.03
CA PRO A 36 21.59 16.63 -13.61
C PRO A 36 22.97 16.02 -13.94
N VAL A 37 23.55 16.36 -15.10
CA VAL A 37 24.86 15.85 -15.52
C VAL A 37 26.00 16.29 -14.60
N SER A 38 25.84 17.44 -13.94
CA SER A 38 26.87 18.03 -13.06
C SER A 38 26.82 17.47 -11.63
N ILE A 39 25.95 16.50 -11.35
CA ILE A 39 25.85 15.87 -10.02
C ILE A 39 27.03 14.93 -9.78
N SER A 40 27.72 15.12 -8.65
CA SER A 40 28.85 14.32 -8.21
C SER A 40 28.73 13.94 -6.74
N ARG A 41 29.63 13.08 -6.25
CA ARG A 41 29.66 12.70 -4.82
C ARG A 41 29.84 13.90 -3.90
N HIS A 42 30.52 14.96 -4.36
CA HIS A 42 30.82 16.16 -3.59
C HIS A 42 29.60 17.05 -3.39
N ASN A 43 28.78 17.27 -4.43
CA ASN A 43 27.61 18.14 -4.36
C ASN A 43 26.32 17.40 -3.96
N ARG A 44 26.33 16.07 -3.88
CA ARG A 44 25.18 15.23 -3.49
C ARG A 44 24.46 15.71 -2.24
N LYS A 45 25.20 16.13 -1.20
CA LYS A 45 24.61 16.63 0.05
C LYS A 45 23.80 17.91 -0.18
N GLN A 46 24.31 18.83 -1.00
CA GLN A 46 23.62 20.07 -1.33
C GLN A 46 22.39 19.81 -2.20
N VAL A 47 22.51 18.93 -3.21
CA VAL A 47 21.38 18.52 -4.06
C VAL A 47 20.26 17.90 -3.22
N LEU A 48 20.60 17.01 -2.29
CA LEU A 48 19.64 16.40 -1.38
C LEU A 48 18.95 17.45 -0.49
N LYS A 49 19.73 18.40 0.05
CA LYS A 49 19.21 19.51 0.85
C LYS A 49 18.28 20.41 0.05
N ASN A 50 18.56 20.65 -1.23
CA ASN A 50 17.68 21.45 -2.11
C ASN A 50 16.32 20.77 -2.32
N LEU A 51 16.31 19.44 -2.50
CA LEU A 51 15.07 18.68 -2.74
C LEU A 51 14.21 18.47 -1.50
N TYR A 52 14.84 18.12 -0.38
CA TYR A 52 14.13 17.61 0.79
C TYR A 52 14.28 18.49 2.04
N GLY A 53 15.12 19.52 1.99
CA GLY A 53 15.47 20.34 3.14
C GLY A 53 16.32 19.60 4.17
N ASP A 54 16.33 20.11 5.40
CA ASP A 54 16.95 19.40 6.53
C ASP A 54 15.97 18.38 7.11
N LEU A 55 16.17 17.11 6.73
CA LEU A 55 15.36 16.00 7.22
C LEU A 55 15.60 15.69 8.70
N ARG A 56 16.70 16.18 9.31
CA ARG A 56 17.02 15.91 10.73
C ARG A 56 16.09 16.64 11.70
N ASN A 57 15.52 17.76 11.26
CA ASN A 57 14.67 18.60 12.10
C ASN A 57 13.18 18.28 11.95
N LYS A 58 12.81 17.43 10.99
CA LYS A 58 11.44 16.93 10.92
C LYS A 58 11.21 16.02 12.12
N LYS A 59 10.19 16.33 12.92
CA LYS A 59 9.72 15.42 13.95
C LYS A 59 8.61 14.56 13.33
N PRO A 60 8.59 13.24 13.58
CA PRO A 60 7.43 12.44 13.20
C PRO A 60 6.20 13.01 13.92
N GLU A 61 5.11 13.17 13.17
CA GLU A 61 3.81 13.52 13.75
C GLU A 61 3.34 12.44 14.72
N ALA A 62 2.38 12.75 15.58
CA ALA A 62 1.83 11.74 16.49
C ALA A 62 1.19 10.59 15.67
N PRO A 63 1.43 9.32 16.04
CA PRO A 63 0.84 8.20 15.33
C PRO A 63 -0.68 8.24 15.44
N ARG A 64 -1.37 8.15 14.30
CA ARG A 64 -2.84 8.10 14.25
C ARG A 64 -3.42 6.80 14.79
N PHE A 65 -2.75 5.68 14.57
CA PHE A 65 -3.19 4.36 15.04
C PHE A 65 -2.43 3.93 16.28
N LYS A 66 -3.05 3.06 17.07
CA LYS A 66 -2.46 2.48 18.29
C LYS A 66 -2.19 0.99 18.08
N ILE A 67 -1.26 0.45 18.87
CA ILE A 67 -1.06 -1.00 18.95
C ILE A 67 -2.38 -1.64 19.42
N GLY A 68 -2.80 -2.71 18.73
CA GLY A 68 -4.08 -3.39 18.93
C GLY A 68 -5.22 -2.87 18.05
N ASP A 69 -5.05 -1.76 17.33
CA ASP A 69 -6.09 -1.29 16.41
C ASP A 69 -6.26 -2.26 15.23
N VAL A 70 -7.52 -2.57 14.93
CA VAL A 70 -7.90 -3.37 13.75
C VAL A 70 -8.01 -2.46 12.53
N VAL A 71 -7.33 -2.83 11.45
CA VAL A 71 -7.21 -2.04 10.23
C VAL A 71 -7.42 -2.89 8.97
N ARG A 72 -7.78 -2.22 7.87
CA ARG A 72 -7.74 -2.74 6.50
C ARG A 72 -6.62 -2.08 5.72
N ILE A 73 -6.04 -2.82 4.78
CA ILE A 73 -5.02 -2.32 3.84
C ILE A 73 -5.70 -1.90 2.54
N ASN A 74 -5.27 -0.79 1.96
CA ASN A 74 -5.72 -0.34 0.65
C ASN A 74 -5.31 -1.36 -0.45
N LYS A 75 -6.17 -1.57 -1.44
CA LYS A 75 -5.87 -2.37 -2.64
C LYS A 75 -5.02 -1.52 -3.56
N GLN A 76 -3.96 -2.11 -4.09
CA GLN A 76 -3.24 -1.52 -5.21
C GLN A 76 -4.22 -1.39 -6.38
N LYS A 77 -4.45 -0.16 -6.84
CA LYS A 77 -5.31 0.11 -7.99
C LYS A 77 -4.55 -0.25 -9.26
N LEU A 78 -5.18 -1.00 -10.16
CA LEU A 78 -4.78 -1.07 -11.56
C LEU A 78 -5.21 0.23 -12.25
N HIS A 79 -4.48 0.65 -13.29
CA HIS A 79 -4.71 1.92 -13.99
C HIS A 79 -6.14 2.13 -14.53
N PHE A 80 -6.87 1.03 -14.79
CA PHE A 80 -8.24 1.04 -15.28
C PHE A 80 -9.13 0.25 -14.33
N LYS A 81 -9.82 0.94 -13.42
CA LYS A 81 -10.86 0.35 -12.56
C LYS A 81 -12.08 1.25 -12.49
N LYS A 82 -13.25 0.61 -12.41
CA LYS A 82 -14.55 1.27 -12.31
C LYS A 82 -14.66 1.98 -10.95
N GLY A 83 -15.10 3.24 -10.93
CA GLY A 83 -15.09 4.10 -9.74
C GLY A 83 -15.88 3.60 -8.53
N ASN A 84 -16.76 2.60 -8.72
CA ASN A 84 -17.63 2.06 -7.67
C ASN A 84 -17.05 0.82 -6.96
N GLU A 85 -15.82 0.40 -7.28
CA GLU A 85 -15.17 -0.73 -6.59
C GLU A 85 -14.57 -0.34 -5.24
N GLN A 86 -14.78 -1.19 -4.23
CA GLN A 86 -14.22 -0.99 -2.90
C GLN A 86 -12.69 -1.10 -2.91
N ASN A 87 -12.04 0.02 -2.54
CA ASN A 87 -10.58 0.16 -2.54
C ASN A 87 -9.89 -0.54 -1.37
N TRP A 88 -10.60 -1.04 -0.37
CA TRP A 88 -9.98 -1.69 0.79
C TRP A 88 -10.00 -3.21 0.65
N ARG A 89 -8.92 -3.88 1.07
CA ARG A 89 -8.90 -5.35 1.24
C ARG A 89 -9.96 -5.73 2.26
N ARG A 90 -10.58 -6.91 2.08
CA ARG A 90 -11.60 -7.41 3.01
C ARG A 90 -10.96 -7.90 4.31
N GLU A 91 -9.82 -8.56 4.16
CA GLU A 91 -8.96 -9.03 5.23
C GLU A 91 -8.69 -7.95 6.29
N LEU A 92 -8.78 -8.38 7.54
CA LEU A 92 -8.56 -7.54 8.71
C LEU A 92 -7.18 -7.85 9.29
N PHE A 93 -6.53 -6.80 9.77
CA PHE A 93 -5.20 -6.88 10.35
C PHE A 93 -5.14 -6.11 11.65
N THR A 94 -4.21 -6.48 12.52
CA THR A 94 -3.99 -5.79 13.79
C THR A 94 -2.65 -5.07 13.76
N VAL A 95 -2.64 -3.80 14.13
CA VAL A 95 -1.39 -3.05 14.33
C VAL A 95 -0.66 -3.63 15.53
N TYR A 96 0.54 -4.18 15.33
CA TYR A 96 1.33 -4.74 16.44
C TYR A 96 2.55 -3.88 16.80
N GLU A 97 3.04 -3.08 15.87
CA GLU A 97 4.21 -2.21 16.08
C GLU A 97 4.05 -0.88 15.34
N ILE A 98 4.45 0.20 16.01
CA ILE A 98 4.54 1.55 15.44
C ILE A 98 6.01 1.90 15.32
N VAL A 99 6.50 2.04 14.10
CA VAL A 99 7.91 2.37 13.83
C VAL A 99 8.05 3.89 13.72
N GLN A 100 8.68 4.49 14.72
CA GLN A 100 8.94 5.93 14.77
C GLN A 100 10.06 6.33 13.80
N ARG A 101 9.70 6.49 12.52
CA ARG A 101 10.51 7.11 11.46
C ARG A 101 9.70 8.20 10.77
N ILE A 102 10.31 8.91 9.82
CA ILE A 102 9.66 9.99 9.09
C ILE A 102 9.43 9.55 7.63
N PRO A 103 8.18 9.44 7.17
CA PRO A 103 6.93 9.45 7.96
C PRO A 103 6.75 8.15 8.77
N ILE A 104 5.87 8.14 9.77
CA ILE A 104 5.59 6.96 10.60
C ILE A 104 5.09 5.81 9.73
N VAL A 105 5.52 4.60 10.07
CA VAL A 105 5.03 3.38 9.44
C VAL A 105 4.61 2.35 10.50
N TYR A 106 3.72 1.45 10.11
CA TYR A 106 3.10 0.46 10.98
C TYR A 106 3.45 -0.94 10.49
N ARG A 107 3.62 -1.87 11.42
CA ARG A 107 3.68 -3.31 11.11
C ARG A 107 2.40 -3.99 11.59
N LEU A 108 1.97 -4.98 10.81
CA LEU A 108 0.66 -5.61 10.94
C LEU A 108 0.78 -7.12 11.17
N LYS A 109 -0.14 -7.64 11.97
CA LYS A 109 -0.41 -9.08 12.09
C LYS A 109 -1.74 -9.41 11.45
N ASP A 110 -1.87 -10.61 10.91
CA ASP A 110 -3.15 -11.16 10.47
C ASP A 110 -4.03 -11.59 11.66
N LEU A 111 -5.16 -12.23 11.36
CA LEU A 111 -6.09 -12.73 12.39
C LEU A 111 -5.56 -13.97 13.14
N GLN A 112 -4.53 -14.63 12.63
CA GLN A 112 -3.85 -15.79 13.24
C GLN A 112 -2.70 -15.34 14.15
N GLY A 113 -2.34 -14.05 14.09
CA GLY A 113 -1.23 -13.48 14.82
C GLY A 113 0.10 -13.60 14.06
N GLU A 114 0.09 -14.03 12.79
CA GLU A 114 1.28 -14.07 11.95
C GLU A 114 1.64 -12.67 11.47
N GLU A 115 2.94 -12.36 11.50
CA GLU A 115 3.46 -11.05 11.07
C GLU A 115 3.51 -10.95 9.56
N ILE A 116 2.94 -9.87 9.04
CA ILE A 116 2.96 -9.61 7.60
C ILE A 116 4.26 -8.90 7.25
N LYS A 117 4.92 -9.41 6.22
CA LYS A 117 6.16 -8.82 5.73
C LYS A 117 5.93 -7.39 5.23
N GLY A 118 6.80 -6.49 5.68
CA GLY A 118 6.82 -5.10 5.25
C GLY A 118 6.34 -4.11 6.31
N THR A 119 6.20 -2.86 5.89
CA THR A 119 5.73 -1.75 6.72
C THR A 119 4.75 -0.94 5.90
N TYR A 120 3.69 -0.44 6.54
CA TYR A 120 2.61 0.28 5.87
C TYR A 120 2.56 1.73 6.34
N TYR A 121 2.34 2.65 5.41
CA TYR A 121 2.10 4.05 5.74
C TYR A 121 0.68 4.25 6.27
N GLU A 122 0.48 5.33 7.01
CA GLU A 122 -0.85 5.68 7.52
C GLU A 122 -1.92 5.74 6.43
N ALA A 123 -1.59 6.33 5.27
CA ALA A 123 -2.52 6.48 4.15
C ALA A 123 -2.92 5.15 3.49
N GLU A 124 -2.19 4.08 3.76
CA GLU A 124 -2.47 2.73 3.27
C GLU A 124 -3.40 1.95 4.20
N LEU A 125 -3.72 2.51 5.38
CA LEU A 125 -4.48 1.85 6.42
C LEU A 125 -5.79 2.57 6.73
N GLN A 126 -6.82 1.78 6.99
CA GLN A 126 -8.10 2.27 7.49
C GLN A 126 -8.47 1.50 8.76
N LYS A 127 -8.59 2.21 9.88
CA LYS A 127 -9.14 1.63 11.12
C LYS A 127 -10.59 1.21 10.93
N VAL A 128 -10.92 0.04 11.44
CA VAL A 128 -12.25 -0.56 11.37
C VAL A 128 -12.60 -1.22 12.71
N VAL A 129 -13.89 -1.42 12.95
CA VAL A 129 -14.39 -2.23 14.07
C VAL A 129 -14.70 -3.61 13.51
N ASP A 130 -14.19 -4.67 14.15
CA ASP A 130 -14.55 -6.03 13.77
C ASP A 130 -16.01 -6.29 14.19
N SER A 131 -16.86 -6.53 13.20
CA SER A 131 -18.28 -6.86 13.41
C SER A 131 -18.50 -8.35 13.73
N GLY A 132 -17.46 -9.18 13.61
CA GLY A 132 -17.57 -10.64 13.66
C GLY A 132 -18.24 -11.25 12.43
N PHE A 133 -18.63 -10.43 11.45
CA PHE A 133 -19.27 -10.89 10.22
C PHE A 133 -18.25 -11.04 9.09
N TYR A 134 -18.07 -12.28 8.66
CA TYR A 134 -17.13 -12.68 7.62
C TYR A 134 -17.90 -13.34 6.45
N PRO A 135 -18.03 -12.69 5.29
CA PRO A 135 -18.73 -13.26 4.15
C PRO A 135 -18.05 -14.55 3.69
N VAL A 136 -18.84 -15.60 3.48
CA VAL A 136 -18.35 -16.89 2.98
C VAL A 136 -18.24 -16.83 1.46
N GLU A 137 -17.08 -17.21 0.94
CA GLU A 137 -16.86 -17.43 -0.50
C GLU A 137 -17.37 -18.81 -0.90
N ASN A 138 -16.89 -19.86 -0.21
CA ASN A 138 -17.21 -21.24 -0.52
C ASN A 138 -17.27 -22.10 0.75
N VAL A 139 -18.13 -23.13 0.75
CA VAL A 139 -18.15 -24.19 1.76
C VAL A 139 -17.31 -25.36 1.24
N ILE A 140 -16.25 -25.71 1.97
CA ILE A 140 -15.28 -26.73 1.57
C ILE A 140 -15.69 -28.12 2.10
N LYS A 141 -16.13 -28.20 3.36
CA LYS A 141 -16.54 -29.45 4.01
C LYS A 141 -17.68 -29.22 4.99
N GLN A 142 -18.49 -30.25 5.18
CA GLN A 142 -19.52 -30.32 6.21
C GLN A 142 -19.25 -31.55 7.09
N ARG A 143 -19.46 -31.43 8.40
CA ARG A 143 -19.44 -32.57 9.32
C ARG A 143 -20.51 -32.44 10.39
N LYS A 144 -20.88 -33.56 11.00
CA LYS A 144 -21.78 -33.60 12.16
C LYS A 144 -21.02 -34.12 13.37
N ARG A 145 -20.92 -33.33 14.43
CA ARG A 145 -20.23 -33.71 15.68
C ARG A 145 -21.14 -33.40 16.87
N ARG A 146 -21.40 -34.39 17.72
CA ARG A 146 -22.29 -34.25 18.90
C ARG A 146 -23.65 -33.61 18.54
N GLY A 147 -24.23 -34.00 17.40
CA GLY A 147 -25.51 -33.47 16.91
C GLY A 147 -25.44 -32.09 16.23
N ILE A 148 -24.33 -31.36 16.33
CA ILE A 148 -24.15 -30.04 15.72
C ILE A 148 -23.53 -30.21 14.32
N THR A 149 -24.11 -29.55 13.33
CA THR A 149 -23.54 -29.46 11.99
C THR A 149 -22.51 -28.34 11.96
N GLU A 150 -21.28 -28.66 11.58
CA GLU A 150 -20.17 -27.71 11.46
C GLU A 150 -19.75 -27.62 9.99
N TYR A 151 -19.45 -26.41 9.54
CA TYR A 151 -18.97 -26.14 8.18
C TYR A 151 -17.54 -25.64 8.21
N TYR A 152 -16.78 -26.09 7.22
CA TYR A 152 -15.46 -25.59 6.89
C TYR A 152 -15.58 -24.69 5.68
N VAL A 153 -15.20 -23.43 5.81
CA VAL A 153 -15.47 -22.41 4.79
C VAL A 153 -14.19 -21.66 4.40
N LYS A 154 -14.17 -21.17 3.16
CA LYS A 154 -13.26 -20.14 2.69
C LYS A 154 -13.97 -18.80 2.81
N PHE A 155 -13.39 -17.85 3.52
CA PHE A 155 -13.94 -16.50 3.62
C PHE A 155 -13.55 -15.64 2.42
N LEU A 156 -14.48 -14.81 1.98
CA LEU A 156 -14.33 -13.98 0.79
C LEU A 156 -13.24 -12.92 0.98
N GLY A 157 -12.15 -13.05 0.23
CA GLY A 157 -11.03 -12.12 0.26
C GLY A 157 -10.08 -12.31 1.44
N TYR A 158 -10.06 -13.49 2.05
CA TYR A 158 -9.08 -13.96 3.03
C TYR A 158 -8.26 -15.11 2.41
N PRO A 159 -7.00 -15.32 2.82
CA PRO A 159 -6.18 -16.41 2.33
C PRO A 159 -6.71 -17.78 2.80
N GLU A 160 -6.37 -18.84 2.07
CA GLU A 160 -6.94 -20.19 2.29
C GLU A 160 -6.50 -20.83 3.61
N ASN A 161 -5.32 -20.46 4.11
CA ASN A 161 -4.80 -20.87 5.41
C ASN A 161 -5.55 -20.19 6.58
N LEU A 162 -6.39 -19.18 6.30
CA LEU A 162 -7.18 -18.46 7.28
C LEU A 162 -8.40 -19.29 7.70
N MET A 163 -8.11 -20.44 8.29
CA MET A 163 -9.06 -21.46 8.68
C MET A 163 -9.53 -21.18 10.10
N ILE A 164 -10.34 -20.13 10.26
CA ILE A 164 -11.06 -19.92 11.51
C ILE A 164 -12.11 -21.02 11.61
N GLY A 165 -11.76 -22.05 12.37
CA GLY A 165 -12.63 -23.17 12.69
C GLY A 165 -13.90 -22.72 13.41
N ARG A 166 -14.99 -23.48 13.16
CA ARG A 166 -16.32 -23.40 13.77
C ARG A 166 -17.16 -22.16 13.40
N LEU A 167 -17.79 -22.22 12.23
CA LEU A 167 -19.10 -21.58 12.06
C LEU A 167 -20.20 -22.52 12.56
N ILE A 168 -20.68 -22.28 13.77
CA ILE A 168 -21.93 -22.84 14.26
C ILE A 168 -23.04 -21.93 13.73
N PHE A 169 -23.61 -22.27 12.57
CA PHE A 169 -24.86 -21.64 12.15
C PHE A 169 -25.98 -22.16 13.06
N LYS A 170 -26.46 -21.35 14.01
CA LYS A 170 -27.87 -21.45 14.40
C LYS A 170 -28.66 -20.94 13.21
N LYS A 171 -29.39 -21.84 12.56
CA LYS A 171 -30.35 -21.49 11.50
C LYS A 171 -31.32 -20.47 12.12
N TYR A 172 -31.20 -19.20 11.74
CA TYR A 172 -32.26 -18.25 12.03
C TYR A 172 -33.44 -18.65 11.15
N LYS A 173 -34.55 -18.94 11.82
CA LYS A 173 -35.82 -19.38 11.22
C LYS A 173 -36.47 -18.22 10.49
#